data_AF-A0A921JWE5-F1
#
_entry.id   AF-A0A921JWE5-F1
#
_cell.length_a   1.000
_cell.length_b   1.000
_cell.length_c   1.000
_cell.angle_alpha   90.00
_cell.angle_beta   90.00
_cell.angle_gamma   90.00
#
_symmetry.space_group_name_H-M   'P 1'
#
loop_
_entity.id
_entity.type
_entity.pdbx_description
1 polymer ?
#
loop_
_entity_poly.entity_id
_entity_poly.type
_entity_poly.pdbx_seq_one_letter_code
_entity_poly.pdbx_strand_id
1 'polypeptide(L)'
;MESSQKGFSVRAMVEMALFAGVSYVLMFISVPIIPIVPYMKLDLSDLVVLVGLGVFGPAGAITVAAVKELLYFVTTGLDIVNFIGVLTAFIADLALVLPIAAVLHRHEGTLKRQVVAVLVGTLSLTVVLSLANWGIITPLYLKVWGMSLGLPVNQLILFGVIPFNLIKGIVLGVLFILLNRRMAPWLKKHTLS
;
A
#
# COMPACT_ATOMS: atom_id res chain seq x y z
N MET A 1 -14.57 -22.23 30.65
CA MET A 1 -14.14 -20.90 30.18
C MET A 1 -13.72 -21.04 28.73
N GLU A 2 -14.67 -21.00 27.79
CA GLU A 2 -14.35 -20.94 26.37
C GLU A 2 -13.77 -19.55 26.07
N SER A 3 -12.52 -19.53 25.63
CA SER A 3 -11.93 -18.34 25.04
C SER A 3 -12.73 -18.01 23.79
N SER A 4 -13.57 -16.97 23.88
CA SER A 4 -14.23 -16.38 22.70
C SER A 4 -13.12 -15.98 21.71
N GLN A 5 -12.90 -16.80 20.70
CA GLN A 5 -11.97 -16.49 19.63
C GLN A 5 -12.53 -15.27 18.87
N LYS A 6 -11.91 -14.11 19.08
CA LYS A 6 -12.15 -12.88 18.32
C LYS A 6 -11.58 -13.03 16.91
N GLY A 7 -12.19 -13.90 16.10
CA GLY A 7 -11.95 -13.96 14.65
C GLY A 7 -12.74 -12.89 13.91
N PHE A 8 -12.40 -12.65 12.64
CA PHE A 8 -13.25 -11.84 11.76
C PHE A 8 -14.60 -12.53 11.56
N SER A 9 -15.68 -11.75 11.48
CA SER A 9 -16.98 -12.30 11.11
C SER A 9 -16.95 -12.77 9.65
N VAL A 10 -17.79 -13.74 9.30
CA VAL A 10 -17.92 -14.23 7.91
C VAL A 10 -18.20 -13.07 6.95
N ARG A 11 -19.05 -12.13 7.35
CA ARG A 11 -19.32 -10.91 6.60
C ARG A 11 -18.05 -10.09 6.35
N ALA A 12 -17.24 -9.84 7.38
CA ALA A 12 -15.99 -9.09 7.24
C ALA A 12 -14.99 -9.83 6.33
N MET A 13 -14.93 -11.16 6.39
CA MET A 13 -14.08 -11.96 5.49
C MET A 13 -14.51 -11.81 4.02
N VAL A 14 -15.81 -11.87 3.74
CA VAL A 14 -16.34 -11.68 2.38
C VAL A 14 -16.06 -10.26 1.88
N GLU A 15 -16.30 -9.24 2.70
CA GLU A 15 -16.02 -7.85 2.33
C GLU A 15 -14.51 -7.62 2.09
N MET A 16 -13.62 -8.18 2.92
CA MET A 16 -12.17 -8.13 2.69
C MET A 16 -11.76 -8.83 1.39
N ALA A 17 -12.36 -9.98 1.06
CA ALA A 17 -12.10 -10.68 -0.19
C ALA A 17 -12.51 -9.83 -1.42
N LEU A 18 -13.64 -9.12 -1.34
CA LEU A 18 -14.08 -8.19 -2.38
C LEU A 18 -13.10 -7.02 -2.54
N PHE A 19 -12.65 -6.43 -1.43
CA PHE A 19 -11.63 -5.37 -1.45
C PHE A 19 -10.33 -5.86 -2.10
N ALA A 20 -9.85 -7.05 -1.72
CA ALA A 20 -8.64 -7.63 -2.29
C ALA A 20 -8.78 -7.91 -3.78
N GLY A 21 -9.95 -8.40 -4.22
CA GLY A 21 -10.26 -8.61 -5.64
C GLY A 21 -10.28 -7.32 -6.45
N VAL A 22 -10.88 -6.25 -5.93
CA VAL A 22 -10.85 -4.92 -6.58
C VAL A 22 -9.44 -4.37 -6.64
N SER A 23 -8.69 -4.42 -5.52
CA SER A 23 -7.28 -4.03 -5.49
C SER A 23 -6.46 -4.77 -6.54
N TYR A 24 -6.61 -6.10 -6.62
CA TYR A 24 -5.93 -6.94 -7.59
C TYR A 24 -6.19 -6.48 -9.05
N VAL A 25 -7.45 -6.24 -9.42
CA VAL A 25 -7.77 -5.75 -10.78
C VAL A 25 -7.13 -4.39 -11.06
N LEU A 26 -7.08 -3.50 -10.08
CA LEU A 26 -6.48 -2.18 -10.25
C LEU A 26 -4.96 -2.22 -10.47
N MET A 27 -4.25 -3.26 -10.02
CA MET A 27 -2.81 -3.41 -10.26
C MET A 27 -2.45 -3.53 -11.75
N PHE A 28 -3.37 -4.06 -12.57
CA PHE A 28 -3.17 -4.13 -14.03
C PHE A 28 -3.25 -2.76 -14.70
N ILE A 29 -3.81 -1.76 -14.01
CA ILE A 29 -3.91 -0.37 -14.47
C ILE A 29 -2.83 0.46 -13.76
N SER A 30 -1.58 0.04 -13.93
CA SER A 30 -0.42 0.65 -13.29
C SER A 30 0.43 1.44 -14.29
N VAL A 31 0.90 2.62 -13.88
CA VAL A 31 1.64 3.56 -14.73
C VAL A 31 3.02 3.84 -14.13
N PRO A 32 4.13 3.65 -14.88
CA PRO A 32 5.44 4.11 -14.46
C PRO A 32 5.51 5.64 -14.55
N ILE A 33 5.73 6.32 -13.41
CA ILE A 33 5.73 7.79 -13.36
C ILE A 33 7.12 8.37 -13.57
N ILE A 34 8.17 7.67 -13.10
CA ILE A 34 9.54 8.16 -13.17
C ILE A 34 10.35 7.29 -14.13
N PRO A 35 10.76 7.82 -15.31
CA PRO A 35 11.42 7.02 -16.34
C PRO A 35 12.72 6.32 -15.92
N ILE A 36 13.50 6.92 -15.01
CA ILE A 36 14.78 6.34 -14.55
C ILE A 36 14.61 5.13 -13.61
N VAL A 37 13.40 4.89 -13.09
CA VAL A 37 13.04 3.72 -12.28
C VAL A 37 11.75 3.08 -12.82
N PRO A 38 11.78 2.53 -14.06
CA PRO A 38 10.57 2.13 -14.79
C PRO A 38 9.82 0.94 -14.17
N TYR A 39 10.46 0.24 -13.25
CA TYR A 39 9.88 -0.86 -12.47
C TYR A 39 8.99 -0.39 -11.32
N MET A 40 9.09 0.89 -10.93
CA MET A 40 8.23 1.48 -9.91
C MET A 40 6.99 2.06 -10.58
N LYS A 41 5.82 1.46 -10.31
CA LYS A 41 4.55 1.87 -10.92
C LYS A 41 3.57 2.35 -9.87
N LEU A 42 2.81 3.38 -10.23
CA LEU A 42 1.68 3.85 -9.44
C LEU A 42 0.39 3.22 -9.98
N ASP A 43 -0.45 2.76 -9.08
CA ASP A 43 -1.81 2.30 -9.32
C ASP A 43 -2.72 2.70 -8.16
N LEU A 44 -4.01 2.40 -8.28
CA LEU A 44 -5.03 2.71 -7.28
C LEU A 44 -5.34 1.53 -6.35
N SER A 45 -4.61 0.42 -6.42
CA SER A 45 -4.88 -0.77 -5.60
C SER A 45 -4.62 -0.50 -4.11
N ASP A 46 -3.59 0.29 -3.80
CA ASP A 46 -3.20 0.70 -2.44
C ASP A 46 -4.22 1.65 -1.82
N LEU A 47 -4.93 2.44 -2.64
CA LEU A 47 -6.02 3.29 -2.17
C LEU A 47 -7.16 2.43 -1.61
N VAL A 48 -7.49 1.31 -2.26
CA VAL A 48 -8.52 0.39 -1.79
C VAL A 48 -8.10 -0.26 -0.47
N VAL A 49 -6.81 -0.57 -0.30
CA VAL A 49 -6.25 -1.03 1.00
C VAL A 49 -6.41 0.04 2.08
N LEU A 50 -6.12 1.31 1.77
CA LEU A 50 -6.30 2.43 2.71
C LEU A 50 -7.78 2.67 3.06
N VAL A 51 -8.71 2.48 2.13
CA VAL A 51 -10.14 2.50 2.46
C VAL A 51 -10.48 1.31 3.36
N GLY A 52 -9.92 0.13 3.09
CA GLY A 52 -10.05 -1.06 3.94
C GLY A 52 -9.56 -0.84 5.37
N LEU A 53 -8.56 0.03 5.58
CA LEU A 53 -8.12 0.43 6.92
C LEU A 53 -9.23 1.12 7.72
N GLY A 54 -10.04 1.96 7.07
CA GLY A 54 -11.18 2.62 7.71
C GLY A 54 -12.33 1.66 8.04
N VAL A 55 -12.48 0.58 7.26
CA VAL A 55 -13.60 -0.38 7.41
C VAL A 55 -13.26 -1.51 8.38
N PHE A 56 -12.08 -2.13 8.24
CA PHE A 56 -11.69 -3.36 8.94
C PHE A 56 -10.58 -3.13 9.98
N GLY A 57 -10.05 -1.91 10.07
CA GLY A 57 -8.87 -1.61 10.87
C GLY A 57 -7.57 -2.16 10.27
N PRO A 58 -6.45 -2.02 11.00
CA PRO A 58 -5.11 -2.31 10.46
C PRO A 58 -4.93 -3.77 10.05
N ALA A 59 -5.40 -4.71 10.88
CA ALA A 59 -5.28 -6.13 10.59
C ALA A 59 -6.05 -6.54 9.31
N GLY A 60 -7.23 -5.97 9.11
CA GLY A 60 -8.01 -6.23 7.89
C GLY A 60 -7.37 -5.62 6.65
N ALA A 61 -6.87 -4.38 6.73
CA ALA A 61 -6.14 -3.76 5.63
C ALA A 61 -4.89 -4.54 5.23
N ILE A 62 -4.11 -5.03 6.20
CA ILE A 62 -2.94 -5.88 5.94
C ILE A 62 -3.36 -7.19 5.29
N THR A 63 -4.49 -7.77 5.71
CA THR A 63 -5.03 -8.99 5.09
C THR A 63 -5.42 -8.74 3.63
N VAL A 64 -6.11 -7.63 3.34
CA VAL A 64 -6.47 -7.22 1.98
C VAL A 64 -5.21 -7.05 1.11
N ALA A 65 -4.19 -6.35 1.64
CA ALA A 65 -2.91 -6.16 0.96
C ALA A 65 -2.21 -7.50 0.69
N ALA A 66 -2.15 -8.40 1.66
CA ALA A 66 -1.51 -9.70 1.46
C ALA A 66 -2.22 -10.53 0.40
N VAL A 67 -3.56 -10.54 0.40
CA VAL A 67 -4.35 -11.30 -0.57
C VAL A 67 -4.25 -10.71 -1.96
N LYS A 68 -4.33 -9.37 -2.14
CA LYS A 68 -4.20 -8.76 -3.48
C LYS A 68 -2.84 -9.10 -4.11
N GLU A 69 -1.78 -9.04 -3.30
CA GLU A 69 -0.40 -9.24 -3.74
C GLU A 69 -0.15 -10.71 -4.08
N LEU A 70 -0.67 -11.63 -3.27
CA LEU A 70 -0.63 -13.05 -3.58
C LEU A 70 -1.38 -13.38 -4.87
N LEU A 71 -2.58 -12.82 -5.07
CA LEU A 71 -3.35 -13.00 -6.31
C LEU A 71 -2.60 -12.46 -7.53
N TYR A 72 -1.98 -11.30 -7.40
CA TYR A 72 -1.16 -10.73 -8.46
C TYR A 72 0.03 -11.64 -8.80
N PHE A 73 0.74 -12.14 -7.79
CA PHE A 73 1.88 -13.03 -7.98
C PHE A 73 1.51 -14.32 -8.72
N VAL A 74 0.47 -15.03 -8.25
CA VAL A 74 0.08 -16.33 -8.83
C VAL A 74 -0.47 -16.21 -10.25
N THR A 75 -0.99 -15.03 -10.63
CA THR A 75 -1.59 -14.82 -11.96
C THR A 75 -0.65 -14.17 -12.97
N THR A 76 0.36 -13.42 -12.53
CA THR A 76 1.31 -12.74 -13.43
C THR A 76 2.62 -13.48 -13.63
N GLY A 77 2.92 -14.47 -12.78
CA GLY A 77 4.05 -15.39 -12.93
C GLY A 77 4.78 -15.64 -11.63
N LEU A 78 5.08 -16.92 -11.35
CA LEU A 78 5.80 -17.36 -10.15
C LEU A 78 7.33 -17.30 -10.35
N ASP A 79 7.83 -16.18 -10.86
CA ASP A 79 9.25 -15.93 -11.05
C ASP A 79 9.81 -14.95 -10.01
N ILE A 80 11.14 -14.91 -9.91
CA ILE A 80 11.84 -14.12 -8.90
C ILE A 80 11.66 -12.60 -9.08
N VAL A 81 11.46 -12.11 -10.31
CA VAL A 81 11.28 -10.67 -10.57
C VAL A 81 9.91 -10.24 -10.05
N ASN A 82 8.87 -11.00 -10.41
CA ASN A 82 7.52 -10.75 -9.92
C ASN A 82 7.44 -10.91 -8.41
N PHE A 83 8.14 -11.88 -7.81
CA PHE A 83 8.22 -12.05 -6.36
C PHE A 83 8.81 -10.81 -5.66
N ILE A 84 9.92 -10.26 -6.18
CA ILE A 84 10.52 -9.03 -5.64
C ILE A 84 9.53 -7.86 -5.73
N GLY A 85 8.84 -7.72 -6.87
CA GLY A 85 7.85 -6.67 -7.09
C GLY A 85 6.70 -6.73 -6.09
N VAL A 86 6.07 -7.89 -5.97
CA VAL A 86 4.94 -8.15 -5.07
C VAL A 86 5.32 -7.98 -3.60
N LEU A 87 6.50 -8.48 -3.19
CA LEU A 87 6.99 -8.23 -1.83
C LEU A 87 7.25 -6.75 -1.56
N THR A 88 7.81 -6.04 -2.53
CA THR A 88 8.07 -4.59 -2.41
C THR A 88 6.76 -3.82 -2.28
N ALA A 89 5.75 -4.18 -3.07
CA ALA A 89 4.42 -3.57 -3.01
C ALA A 89 3.73 -3.85 -1.66
N PHE A 90 3.81 -5.07 -1.14
CA PHE A 90 3.29 -5.40 0.19
C PHE A 90 4.00 -4.62 1.32
N ILE A 91 5.33 -4.47 1.24
CA ILE A 91 6.09 -3.63 2.18
C ILE A 91 5.65 -2.16 2.08
N ALA A 92 5.38 -1.68 0.87
CA ALA A 92 4.87 -0.33 0.63
C ALA A 92 3.53 -0.11 1.33
N ASP A 93 2.58 -1.05 1.18
CA ASP A 93 1.29 -1.01 1.85
C ASP A 93 1.45 -0.93 3.36
N LEU A 94 2.26 -1.82 3.95
CA LEU A 94 2.53 -1.83 5.39
C LEU A 94 3.14 -0.51 5.86
N ALA A 95 4.14 0.00 5.13
CA ALA A 95 4.84 1.24 5.45
C ALA A 95 3.95 2.48 5.36
N LEU A 96 2.83 2.41 4.64
CA LEU A 96 1.84 3.48 4.53
C LEU A 96 0.68 3.29 5.53
N VAL A 97 0.10 2.09 5.60
CA VAL A 97 -1.09 1.74 6.41
C VAL A 97 -0.82 1.85 7.90
N LEU A 98 0.27 1.26 8.40
CA LEU A 98 0.58 1.21 9.83
C LEU A 98 0.74 2.60 10.46
N PRO A 99 1.55 3.53 9.93
CA PRO A 99 1.66 4.88 10.47
C PRO A 99 0.37 5.68 10.33
N ILE A 100 -0.37 5.55 9.22
CA ILE A 100 -1.68 6.23 9.06
C ILE A 100 -2.64 5.75 10.16
N ALA A 101 -2.71 4.44 10.37
CA ALA A 101 -3.52 3.83 11.42
C ALA A 101 -3.13 4.32 12.82
N ALA A 102 -1.83 4.38 13.10
CA ALA A 102 -1.29 4.86 14.36
C ALA A 102 -1.71 6.30 14.64
N VAL A 103 -1.70 7.17 13.63
CA VAL A 103 -2.09 8.58 13.78
C VAL A 103 -3.61 8.74 13.87
N LEU A 104 -4.41 8.03 13.08
CA LEU A 104 -5.87 8.20 13.06
C LEU A 104 -6.59 7.60 14.29
N HIS A 105 -6.06 6.52 14.88
CA HIS A 105 -6.78 5.68 15.85
C HIS A 105 -8.15 5.20 15.30
N ARG A 106 -8.98 4.55 16.14
CA ARG A 106 -10.25 3.92 15.74
C ARG A 106 -11.32 4.85 15.14
N HIS A 107 -11.12 6.17 15.13
CA HIS A 107 -12.11 7.12 14.62
C HIS A 107 -11.53 7.97 13.50
N GLU A 108 -12.36 8.27 12.51
CA GLU A 108 -12.07 9.24 11.47
C GLU A 108 -11.77 10.60 12.11
N GLY A 109 -10.48 10.91 12.21
CA GLY A 109 -10.01 12.17 12.78
C GLY A 109 -10.52 13.37 12.01
N THR A 110 -10.34 14.56 12.59
CA THR A 110 -10.53 15.83 11.89
C THR A 110 -9.68 15.90 10.62
N LEU A 111 -10.01 16.77 9.66
CA LEU A 111 -9.19 16.96 8.44
C LEU A 111 -7.72 17.16 8.78
N LYS A 112 -7.43 17.97 9.81
CA LYS A 112 -6.06 18.20 10.28
C LYS A 112 -5.36 16.89 10.64
N ARG A 113 -6.05 16.01 11.36
CA ARG A 113 -5.52 14.72 11.76
C ARG A 113 -5.33 13.77 10.58
N GLN A 114 -6.25 13.78 9.60
CA GLN A 114 -6.12 12.99 8.38
C GLN A 114 -4.92 13.45 7.53
N VAL A 115 -4.71 14.76 7.40
CA VAL A 115 -3.54 15.34 6.73
C VAL A 115 -2.25 14.91 7.45
N VAL A 116 -2.19 15.04 8.77
CA VAL A 116 -1.02 14.58 9.55
C VAL A 116 -0.78 13.08 9.36
N ALA A 117 -1.83 12.26 9.37
CA ALA A 117 -1.70 10.81 9.16
C ALA A 117 -1.09 10.50 7.79
N VAL A 118 -1.59 11.13 6.73
CA VAL A 118 -1.08 10.97 5.36
C VAL A 118 0.37 11.43 5.24
N LEU A 119 0.73 12.56 5.86
CA LEU A 119 2.12 13.05 5.86
C LEU A 119 3.06 12.06 6.54
N VAL A 120 2.71 11.58 7.74
CA VAL A 120 3.51 10.60 8.48
C VAL A 120 3.61 9.29 7.69
N GLY A 121 2.51 8.83 7.08
CA GLY A 121 2.51 7.64 6.24
C GLY A 121 3.37 7.78 4.99
N THR A 122 3.30 8.92 4.31
CA THR A 122 4.12 9.20 3.12
C THR A 122 5.61 9.25 3.45
N LEU A 123 5.97 9.87 4.58
CA LEU A 123 7.37 9.90 5.05
C LEU A 123 7.85 8.50 5.42
N SER A 124 7.04 7.73 6.14
CA SER A 124 7.33 6.33 6.48
C SER A 124 7.53 5.48 5.22
N LEU A 125 6.59 5.52 4.27
CA LEU A 125 6.71 4.86 2.97
C LEU A 125 8.03 5.21 2.28
N THR A 126 8.33 6.51 2.19
CA THR A 126 9.52 7.01 1.50
C THR A 126 10.80 6.52 2.18
N VAL A 127 10.90 6.60 3.50
CA VAL A 127 12.09 6.16 4.25
C VAL A 127 12.26 4.65 4.13
N VAL A 128 11.22 3.86 4.41
CA VAL A 128 11.28 2.39 4.37
C VAL A 128 11.67 1.92 2.98
N LEU A 129 11.00 2.40 1.93
CA LEU A 129 11.33 1.96 0.58
C LEU A 129 12.66 2.51 0.07
N SER A 130 13.11 3.69 0.51
CA SER A 130 14.45 4.16 0.15
C SER A 130 15.54 3.27 0.75
N LEU A 131 15.40 2.89 2.02
CA LEU A 131 16.35 1.99 2.69
C LEU A 131 16.31 0.59 2.07
N ALA A 132 15.12 0.04 1.84
CA ALA A 132 14.96 -1.28 1.23
C ALA A 132 15.50 -1.31 -0.21
N ASN A 133 15.26 -0.26 -1.00
CA ASN A 133 15.79 -0.15 -2.36
C ASN A 133 17.29 0.09 -2.40
N TRP A 134 17.84 0.83 -1.44
CA TRP A 134 19.28 1.05 -1.36
C TRP A 134 20.03 -0.25 -1.00
N GLY A 135 19.52 -1.00 -0.01
CA GLY A 135 20.21 -2.18 0.51
C GLY A 135 19.97 -3.47 -0.28
N ILE A 136 18.74 -3.71 -0.76
CA ILE A 136 18.33 -5.03 -1.25
C ILE A 136 17.61 -4.94 -2.59
N ILE A 137 16.51 -4.19 -2.68
CA ILE A 137 15.57 -4.29 -3.80
C ILE A 137 16.23 -3.84 -5.11
N THR A 138 16.78 -2.62 -5.20
CA THR A 138 17.38 -2.13 -6.47
C THR A 138 18.58 -2.98 -6.90
N PRO A 139 19.56 -3.30 -6.03
CA PRO A 139 20.69 -4.14 -6.43
C PRO A 139 20.25 -5.53 -6.91
N LEU A 140 19.31 -6.16 -6.21
CA LEU A 140 18.79 -7.47 -6.59
C LEU A 140 18.06 -7.41 -7.92
N TYR A 141 17.24 -6.37 -8.12
CA TYR A 141 16.47 -6.17 -9.33
C TYR A 141 17.38 -5.97 -10.55
N LEU A 142 18.40 -5.10 -10.46
CA LEU A 142 19.39 -4.90 -11.53
C LEU A 142 20.13 -6.21 -11.88
N LYS A 143 20.48 -7.01 -10.87
CA LYS A 143 21.17 -8.29 -11.06
C LYS A 143 20.29 -9.34 -11.74
N VAL A 144 19.06 -9.49 -11.28
CA VAL A 144 18.13 -10.53 -11.76
C VAL A 144 17.58 -10.18 -13.14
N TRP A 145 17.26 -8.92 -13.39
CA TRP A 145 16.73 -8.46 -14.67
C TRP A 145 17.81 -8.23 -15.73
N GLY A 146 19.10 -8.32 -15.36
CA GLY A 146 20.22 -8.08 -16.28
C GLY A 146 20.25 -6.67 -16.86
N MET A 147 19.51 -5.73 -16.26
CA MET A 147 19.41 -4.35 -16.73
C MET A 147 20.45 -3.48 -16.06
N SER A 148 21.21 -2.75 -16.87
CA SER A 148 22.02 -1.62 -16.42
C SER A 148 21.23 -0.34 -16.69
N LEU A 149 20.84 0.36 -15.63
CA LEU A 149 20.17 1.66 -15.75
C LEU A 149 21.15 2.82 -15.95
N GLY A 150 22.44 2.53 -16.17
CA GLY A 150 23.48 3.53 -16.47
C GLY A 150 23.82 4.48 -15.31
N LEU A 151 23.14 4.37 -14.17
CA LEU A 151 23.31 5.19 -12.99
C LEU A 151 23.68 4.33 -11.77
N PRO A 152 24.51 4.85 -10.86
CA PRO A 152 24.80 4.17 -9.62
C PRO A 152 23.55 4.15 -8.71
N VAL A 153 23.46 3.12 -7.85
CA VAL A 153 22.27 2.86 -7.02
C VAL A 153 21.88 4.10 -6.20
N ASN A 154 22.85 4.79 -5.58
CA ASN A 154 22.59 6.02 -4.82
C ASN A 154 21.86 7.12 -5.63
N GLN A 155 22.17 7.28 -6.91
CA GLN A 155 21.48 8.24 -7.77
C GLN A 155 20.07 7.75 -8.15
N LEU A 156 19.89 6.44 -8.37
CA LEU A 156 18.57 5.85 -8.56
C LEU A 156 17.67 6.03 -7.33
N ILE A 157 18.24 5.90 -6.12
CA ILE A 157 17.48 6.17 -4.88
C ILE A 157 17.10 7.64 -4.80
N LEU A 158 18.08 8.54 -4.96
CA LEU A 158 17.90 9.97 -4.76
C LEU A 158 16.92 10.59 -5.77
N PHE A 159 17.07 10.26 -7.06
CA PHE A 159 16.30 10.89 -8.13
C PHE A 159 15.13 10.04 -8.61
N GLY A 160 15.06 8.77 -8.24
CA GLY A 160 14.00 7.84 -8.63
C GLY A 160 13.13 7.41 -7.46
N VAL A 161 13.69 6.63 -6.54
CA VAL A 161 12.93 5.97 -5.46
C VAL A 161 12.30 6.97 -4.50
N ILE A 162 13.06 7.96 -4.02
CA ILE A 162 12.55 8.98 -3.10
C ILE A 162 11.41 9.78 -3.74
N PRO A 163 11.58 10.43 -4.92
CA PRO A 163 10.50 11.21 -5.51
C PRO A 163 9.30 10.34 -5.91
N PHE A 164 9.51 9.12 -6.38
CA PHE A 164 8.41 8.20 -6.70
C PHE A 164 7.54 7.95 -5.47
N ASN A 165 8.13 7.61 -4.33
CA ASN A 165 7.39 7.27 -3.12
C ASN A 165 6.70 8.49 -2.49
N LEU A 166 7.30 9.68 -2.59
CA LEU A 166 6.65 10.92 -2.19
C LEU A 166 5.41 11.19 -3.05
N ILE A 167 5.52 11.09 -4.38
CA ILE A 167 4.38 11.27 -5.29
C ILE A 167 3.30 10.24 -4.99
N LYS A 168 3.68 8.96 -4.88
CA LYS A 168 2.76 7.85 -4.57
C LYS A 168 2.00 8.11 -3.27
N GLY A 169 2.71 8.41 -2.18
CA GLY A 169 2.09 8.67 -0.88
C GLY A 169 1.16 9.88 -0.89
N ILE A 170 1.55 10.98 -1.56
CA ILE A 170 0.70 12.18 -1.67
C ILE A 170 -0.57 11.89 -2.48
N VAL A 171 -0.45 11.26 -3.65
CA VAL A 171 -1.60 10.96 -4.52
C VAL A 171 -2.58 10.05 -3.80
N LEU A 172 -2.10 8.93 -3.26
CA LEU A 172 -2.95 7.98 -2.53
C LEU A 172 -3.55 8.61 -1.28
N GLY A 173 -2.78 9.41 -0.55
CA GLY A 173 -3.23 10.09 0.65
C GLY A 173 -4.30 11.14 0.41
N VAL A 174 -4.17 11.96 -0.64
CA VAL A 174 -5.21 12.93 -1.04
C VAL A 174 -6.49 12.20 -1.43
N LEU A 175 -6.39 11.15 -2.25
CA LEU A 175 -7.56 10.37 -2.64
C LEU A 175 -8.22 9.68 -1.44
N PHE A 176 -7.42 9.15 -0.50
CA PHE A 176 -7.91 8.57 0.74
C PHE A 176 -8.69 9.58 1.58
N ILE A 177 -8.18 10.80 1.76
CA ILE A 177 -8.88 11.86 2.50
C ILE A 177 -10.22 12.20 1.83
N LEU A 178 -10.25 12.36 0.50
CA LEU A 178 -11.46 12.67 -0.24
C LEU A 178 -12.52 11.56 -0.11
N LEU A 179 -12.10 10.30 -0.27
CA LEU A 179 -12.99 9.15 -0.14
C LEU A 179 -13.49 8.98 1.29
N ASN A 180 -12.60 9.03 2.28
CA ASN A 180 -12.95 8.84 3.68
C ASN A 180 -14.01 9.87 4.11
N ARG A 181 -13.86 11.14 3.74
CA ARG A 181 -14.84 12.18 4.08
C ARG A 181 -16.18 12.02 3.36
N ARG A 182 -16.16 11.52 2.12
CA ARG A 182 -17.39 11.20 1.38
C ARG A 182 -18.10 9.97 1.94
N MET A 183 -17.34 9.01 2.47
CA MET A 183 -17.85 7.76 3.07
C MET A 183 -18.24 7.93 4.53
N ALA A 184 -17.76 8.96 5.24
CA ALA A 184 -18.04 9.21 6.65
C ALA A 184 -19.53 9.10 7.05
N PRO A 185 -20.51 9.63 6.27
CA PRO A 185 -21.92 9.47 6.60
C PRO A 185 -22.42 8.01 6.49
N TRP A 186 -21.84 7.23 5.58
CA TRP A 186 -22.18 5.82 5.38
C TRP A 186 -21.53 4.93 6.44
N LEU A 187 -20.25 5.19 6.77
CA LEU A 187 -19.51 4.49 7.82
C LEU A 187 -20.20 4.66 9.18
N LYS A 188 -20.58 5.90 9.55
CA LYS A 188 -21.35 6.15 10.78
C LYS A 188 -22.66 5.38 10.89
N LYS A 189 -23.28 4.99 9.77
CA LYS A 189 -24.54 4.20 9.77
C LYS A 189 -24.31 2.69 9.90
N HIS A 190 -23.12 2.18 9.59
CA HIS A 190 -22.85 0.74 9.46
C HIS A 190 -21.71 0.24 10.35
N THR A 191 -20.93 1.12 10.96
CA THR A 191 -20.00 0.77 12.04
C THR A 191 -20.80 0.58 13.32
N LEU A 192 -21.25 -0.64 13.57
CA LEU A 192 -21.81 -1.07 14.85
C LEU A 192 -20.69 -0.97 15.91
N SER A 193 -20.90 -0.13 16.92
CA SER A 193 -20.08 -0.08 18.14
C SER A 193 -20.12 -1.40 18.89
#